data_AF-A0A818JME4-F1
#
_entry.id   AF-A0A818JME4-F1
#
_cell.length_a   1.000
_cell.length_b   1.000
_cell.length_c   1.000
_cell.angle_alpha   90.00
_cell.angle_beta   90.00
_cell.angle_gamma   90.00
#
_symmetry.space_group_name_H-M   'P 1'
#
loop_
_entity.id
_entity.type
_entity.pdbx_description
1 polymer ?
#
loop_
_entity_poly.entity_id
_entity_poly.type
_entity_poly.pdbx_seq_one_letter_code
_entity_poly.pdbx_strand_id
1 'polypeptide(L)'
;MPRNRPYGQPDRHLPGDQYKVTWQDRVFSGFLRYMFVVYFQRFSPRIHQLTHLLAEHWSNYLRDKDQRTLNDTAAIFIRRGDKMPEDSFWQKHNRWRNISMYVKGLVDEEQRQNRTFSSVFIMTDDVSVMNSIQDYADPQSKGIDEPYARKHLRNRQIIYNVFAPQACFDPFIRIGFEQFLVSVEFIVQHVQFTVGHSDSNVGRYLEEITYARNQLKASVQSNSFVKNAPDHL
;
A
#
# COMPACT_ATOMS: atom_id res chain seq x y z
N MET A 1 13.74 -6.07 -20.10
CA MET A 1 12.30 -6.14 -20.46
C MET A 1 11.52 -5.16 -19.59
N PRO A 2 10.56 -4.38 -20.11
CA PRO A 2 9.82 -3.41 -19.29
C PRO A 2 8.94 -4.13 -18.27
N ARG A 3 9.07 -3.74 -16.99
CA ARG A 3 8.50 -4.40 -15.79
C ARG A 3 6.97 -4.30 -15.64
N ASN A 4 6.27 -3.56 -16.52
CA ASN A 4 4.85 -3.22 -16.35
C ASN A 4 3.98 -3.83 -17.47
N ARG A 5 4.00 -5.17 -17.63
CA ARG A 5 2.90 -5.82 -18.35
C ARG A 5 1.77 -6.06 -17.36
N PRO A 6 0.55 -5.54 -17.57
CA PRO A 6 -0.60 -5.98 -16.79
C PRO A 6 -0.72 -7.50 -16.96
N TYR A 7 -0.66 -8.23 -15.84
CA TYR A 7 -0.96 -9.67 -15.82
C TYR A 7 -2.38 -9.86 -16.37
N GLY A 8 -2.48 -10.64 -17.45
CA GLY A 8 -3.67 -11.27 -18.06
C GLY A 8 -4.99 -10.48 -18.06
N GLN A 9 -5.57 -10.25 -19.24
CA GLN A 9 -6.96 -9.80 -19.33
C GLN A 9 -7.94 -10.92 -18.93
N PRO A 10 -9.16 -10.59 -18.46
CA PRO A 10 -10.24 -11.57 -18.38
C PRO A 10 -10.55 -12.11 -19.78
N ASP A 11 -10.56 -13.44 -19.95
CA ASP A 11 -10.86 -14.16 -21.21
C ASP A 11 -12.31 -13.98 -21.71
N ARG A 12 -13.06 -13.02 -21.16
CA ARG A 12 -14.45 -12.77 -21.56
C ARG A 12 -14.50 -11.78 -22.69
N HIS A 13 -14.36 -12.30 -23.91
CA HIS A 13 -14.87 -11.64 -25.10
C HIS A 13 -16.39 -11.52 -24.99
N LEU A 14 -16.95 -10.39 -25.45
CA LEU A 14 -18.39 -10.32 -25.72
C LEU A 14 -18.73 -11.40 -26.75
N PRO A 15 -19.90 -12.07 -26.64
CA PRO A 15 -20.24 -13.13 -27.59
C PRO A 15 -20.26 -12.56 -29.03
N GLY A 16 -19.38 -13.07 -29.89
CA GLY A 16 -19.30 -12.70 -31.31
C GLY A 16 -18.05 -11.91 -31.75
N ASP A 17 -17.22 -11.44 -30.83
CA ASP A 17 -16.02 -10.67 -31.20
C ASP A 17 -14.79 -11.56 -31.45
N GLN A 18 -14.29 -11.58 -32.70
CA GLN A 18 -12.98 -12.14 -33.07
C GLN A 18 -11.83 -11.14 -32.89
N TYR A 19 -12.04 -10.05 -32.13
CA TYR A 19 -11.06 -8.99 -32.00
C TYR A 19 -9.84 -9.45 -31.20
N LYS A 20 -8.68 -9.57 -31.86
CA LYS A 20 -7.39 -9.81 -31.22
C LYS A 20 -6.81 -8.48 -30.74
N VAL A 21 -6.78 -8.29 -29.42
CA VAL A 21 -6.17 -7.12 -28.78
C VAL A 21 -4.73 -6.92 -29.23
N THR A 22 -4.44 -5.77 -29.84
CA THR A 22 -3.12 -5.41 -30.37
C THR A 22 -2.24 -4.74 -29.31
N TRP A 23 -0.95 -4.53 -29.62
CA TRP A 23 -0.07 -3.71 -28.78
C TRP A 23 -0.55 -2.26 -28.67
N GLN A 24 -1.12 -1.70 -29.74
CA GLN A 24 -1.65 -0.34 -29.77
C GLN A 24 -2.84 -0.19 -28.84
N ASP A 25 -3.73 -1.19 -28.78
CA ASP A 25 -4.85 -1.22 -27.83
C ASP A 25 -4.36 -1.25 -26.37
N ARG A 26 -3.23 -1.94 -26.10
CA ARG A 26 -2.61 -1.95 -24.76
C ARG A 26 -2.09 -0.57 -24.37
N VAL A 27 -1.41 0.11 -25.30
CA VAL A 27 -0.91 1.48 -25.08
C VAL A 27 -2.09 2.44 -24.89
N PHE A 28 -3.12 2.35 -25.72
CA PHE A 28 -4.29 3.21 -25.64
C PHE A 28 -5.12 2.96 -24.37
N SER A 29 -5.34 1.71 -23.97
CA SER A 29 -6.00 1.38 -22.70
C SER A 29 -5.19 1.86 -21.49
N GLY A 30 -3.87 1.71 -21.52
CA GLY A 30 -2.98 2.27 -20.49
C GLY A 30 -3.05 3.80 -20.44
N PHE A 31 -3.09 4.47 -21.59
CA PHE A 31 -3.28 5.90 -21.69
C PHE A 31 -4.64 6.34 -21.14
N LEU A 32 -5.73 5.68 -21.52
CA LEU A 32 -7.06 5.97 -20.99
C LEU A 32 -7.10 5.77 -19.49
N ARG A 33 -6.57 4.66 -18.97
CA ARG A 33 -6.49 4.40 -17.52
C ARG A 33 -5.70 5.50 -16.80
N TYR A 34 -4.56 5.91 -17.35
CA TYR A 34 -3.78 7.03 -16.83
C TYR A 34 -4.57 8.35 -16.85
N MET A 35 -5.26 8.66 -17.94
CA MET A 35 -6.15 9.83 -18.04
C MET A 35 -7.29 9.75 -17.03
N PHE A 36 -7.92 8.59 -16.86
CA PHE A 36 -8.98 8.41 -15.87
C PHE A 36 -8.47 8.62 -14.46
N VAL A 37 -7.29 8.07 -14.13
CA VAL A 37 -6.64 8.33 -12.85
C VAL A 37 -6.38 9.82 -12.73
N VAL A 38 -5.65 10.47 -13.64
CA VAL A 38 -5.30 11.90 -13.55
C VAL A 38 -6.51 12.83 -13.44
N TYR A 39 -7.55 12.62 -14.26
CA TYR A 39 -8.71 13.52 -14.33
C TYR A 39 -9.77 13.24 -13.26
N PHE A 40 -9.97 11.98 -12.87
CA PHE A 40 -10.96 11.60 -11.86
C PHE A 40 -10.33 11.31 -10.49
N GLN A 41 -9.02 11.48 -10.32
CA GLN A 41 -8.33 11.30 -9.03
C GLN A 41 -8.81 12.24 -7.94
N ARG A 42 -9.45 13.36 -8.31
CA ARG A 42 -9.77 14.42 -7.36
C ARG A 42 -10.72 13.84 -6.32
N PHE A 43 -10.12 13.43 -5.20
CA PHE A 43 -10.88 12.94 -4.07
C PHE A 43 -11.81 14.05 -3.62
N SER A 44 -12.97 13.67 -3.09
CA SER A 44 -13.92 14.66 -2.61
C SER A 44 -13.24 15.53 -1.53
N PRO A 45 -13.63 16.81 -1.38
CA PRO A 45 -13.06 17.70 -0.37
C PRO A 45 -13.07 17.08 1.04
N ARG A 46 -14.08 16.24 1.33
CA ARG A 46 -14.20 15.49 2.57
C ARG A 46 -13.05 14.49 2.78
N ILE A 47 -12.66 13.73 1.75
CA ILE A 47 -11.52 12.80 1.84
C ILE A 47 -10.23 13.58 2.09
N HIS A 48 -10.01 14.69 1.38
CA HIS A 48 -8.84 15.54 1.63
C HIS A 48 -8.81 16.09 3.06
N GLN A 49 -9.95 16.54 3.59
CA GLN A 49 -10.05 17.01 4.97
C GLN A 49 -9.75 15.90 5.97
N LEU A 50 -10.30 14.70 5.77
CA LEU A 50 -10.02 13.55 6.64
C LEU A 50 -8.54 13.13 6.56
N THR A 51 -7.93 13.12 5.38
CA THR A 51 -6.49 12.87 5.25
C THR A 51 -5.65 13.92 5.97
N HIS A 52 -6.02 15.21 5.89
CA HIS A 52 -5.35 16.27 6.64
C HIS A 52 -5.45 16.03 8.15
N LEU A 53 -6.65 15.73 8.67
CA LEU A 53 -6.86 15.44 10.09
C LEU A 53 -6.05 14.20 10.53
N LEU A 54 -5.93 13.18 9.67
CA LEU A 54 -5.12 11.99 9.94
C LEU A 54 -3.62 12.35 10.01
N ALA A 55 -3.14 13.18 9.08
CA ALA A 55 -1.76 13.64 9.06
C ALA A 55 -1.43 14.54 10.26
N GLU A 56 -2.35 15.43 10.65
CA GLU A 56 -2.22 16.27 11.83
C GLU A 56 -2.17 15.44 13.11
N HIS A 57 -3.08 14.47 13.25
CA HIS A 57 -3.09 13.54 14.38
C HIS A 57 -1.74 12.84 14.56
N TRP A 58 -1.23 12.21 13.50
CA TRP A 58 0.05 11.50 13.57
C TRP A 58 1.24 12.44 13.72
N SER A 59 1.23 13.60 13.08
CA SER A 59 2.31 14.59 13.23
C SER A 59 2.42 15.11 14.65
N ASN A 60 1.29 15.40 15.30
CA ASN A 60 1.26 15.82 16.70
C ASN A 60 1.73 14.70 17.62
N TYR A 61 1.21 13.48 17.45
CA TYR A 61 1.62 12.32 18.26
C TYR A 61 3.13 12.03 18.14
N LEU A 62 3.67 12.01 16.92
CA LEU A 62 5.08 11.74 16.66
C LEU A 62 6.00 12.80 17.25
N ARG A 63 5.59 14.08 17.15
CA ARG A 63 6.30 15.21 17.75
C ARG A 63 6.33 15.11 19.27
N ASP A 64 5.19 14.82 19.88
CA ASP A 64 5.04 14.79 21.33
C ASP A 64 5.74 13.58 21.97
N LYS A 65 5.75 12.44 21.26
CA LYS A 65 6.39 11.21 21.74
C LYS A 65 7.92 11.29 21.71
N ASP A 66 8.49 11.56 20.54
CA ASP A 66 9.94 11.40 20.28
C ASP A 66 10.51 12.50 19.36
N GLN A 67 9.84 13.66 19.19
CA GLN A 67 10.22 14.72 18.24
C GLN A 67 10.40 14.24 16.78
N ARG A 68 9.69 13.17 16.39
CA ARG A 68 9.76 12.61 15.02
C ARG A 68 8.89 13.40 14.06
N THR A 69 9.27 13.38 12.78
CA THR A 69 8.47 14.00 11.69
C THR A 69 7.79 12.94 10.84
N LEU A 70 6.64 13.29 10.27
CA LEU A 70 5.89 12.40 9.38
C LEU A 70 6.62 12.12 8.05
N ASN A 71 7.59 12.96 7.68
CA ASN A 71 8.30 12.85 6.40
C ASN A 71 9.17 11.60 6.28
N ASP A 72 9.45 10.89 7.38
CA ASP A 72 10.25 9.67 7.40
C ASP A 72 9.38 8.42 7.60
N THR A 73 8.37 8.31 6.73
CA THR A 73 7.35 7.25 6.77
C THR A 73 7.41 6.39 5.51
N ALA A 74 7.46 5.08 5.70
CA ALA A 74 7.14 4.09 4.67
C ALA A 74 5.76 3.48 4.91
N ALA A 75 5.18 2.81 3.92
CA ALA A 75 3.94 2.07 4.08
C ALA A 75 4.10 0.58 3.77
N ILE A 76 3.34 -0.23 4.49
CA ILE A 76 3.11 -1.63 4.19
C ILE A 76 1.62 -1.80 3.93
N PHE A 77 1.29 -2.27 2.74
CA PHE A 77 -0.06 -2.66 2.34
C PHE A 77 -0.16 -4.18 2.29
N ILE A 78 -1.07 -4.75 3.09
CA ILE A 78 -1.33 -6.19 3.14
C ILE A 78 -2.81 -6.44 2.84
N ARG A 79 -3.10 -7.29 1.84
CA ARG A 79 -4.46 -7.75 1.52
C ARG A 79 -4.57 -9.25 1.79
N ARG A 80 -5.49 -9.66 2.67
CA ARG A 80 -5.78 -11.07 2.96
C ARG A 80 -7.25 -11.39 2.70
N GLY A 81 -8.16 -11.05 3.60
CA GLY A 81 -9.62 -11.22 3.49
C GLY A 81 -10.08 -12.36 2.56
N ASP A 82 -10.97 -12.02 1.63
CA ASP A 82 -11.49 -12.85 0.53
C ASP A 82 -10.53 -13.02 -0.67
N LYS A 83 -9.30 -12.49 -0.62
CA LYS A 83 -8.40 -12.43 -1.78
C LYS A 83 -7.71 -13.77 -2.11
N MET A 84 -7.83 -14.78 -1.25
CA MET A 84 -7.19 -16.10 -1.41
C MET A 84 -7.31 -16.71 -2.82
N PRO A 85 -8.49 -16.70 -3.48
CA PRO A 85 -8.65 -17.32 -4.79
C PRO A 85 -7.93 -16.56 -5.91
N GLU A 86 -7.58 -15.29 -5.70
CA GLU A 86 -7.00 -14.39 -6.72
C GLU A 86 -5.55 -14.00 -6.41
N ASP A 87 -5.02 -14.35 -5.24
CA ASP A 87 -3.64 -14.03 -4.84
C ASP A 87 -2.67 -15.08 -5.39
N SER A 88 -1.71 -14.64 -6.22
CA SER A 88 -0.78 -15.54 -6.89
C SER A 88 0.15 -16.28 -5.93
N PHE A 89 0.51 -15.66 -4.80
CA PHE A 89 1.33 -16.28 -3.77
C PHE A 89 0.54 -17.37 -3.05
N TRP A 90 -0.72 -17.09 -2.71
CA TRP A 90 -1.61 -18.09 -2.13
C TRP A 90 -1.78 -19.29 -3.07
N GLN A 91 -2.10 -19.06 -4.35
CA GLN A 91 -2.27 -20.15 -5.32
C GLN A 91 -1.02 -21.04 -5.44
N LYS A 92 0.18 -20.44 -5.34
CA LYS A 92 1.45 -21.15 -5.47
C LYS A 92 1.89 -21.87 -4.20
N HIS A 93 1.65 -21.27 -3.03
CA HIS A 93 2.22 -21.73 -1.75
C HIS A 93 1.17 -22.29 -0.77
N ASN A 94 -0.11 -22.17 -1.09
CA ASN A 94 -1.25 -22.56 -0.26
C ASN A 94 -1.19 -21.98 1.17
N ARG A 95 -0.70 -20.75 1.28
CA ARG A 95 -0.59 -20.00 2.54
C ARG A 95 -0.44 -18.51 2.26
N TRP A 96 -0.72 -17.69 3.28
CA TRP A 96 -0.44 -16.26 3.21
C TRP A 96 1.06 -15.97 3.23
N ARG A 97 1.44 -14.87 2.58
CA ARG A 97 2.78 -14.29 2.71
C ARG A 97 2.99 -13.82 4.15
N ASN A 98 4.14 -14.18 4.73
CA ASN A 98 4.52 -13.81 6.09
C ASN A 98 4.80 -12.30 6.17
N ILE A 99 4.60 -11.69 7.34
CA ILE A 99 4.83 -10.25 7.56
C ILE A 99 6.30 -9.89 7.28
N SER A 100 7.21 -10.80 7.63
CA SER A 100 8.66 -10.68 7.44
C SER A 100 9.05 -10.43 5.98
N MET A 101 8.28 -10.97 5.02
CA MET A 101 8.55 -10.73 3.61
C MET A 101 8.21 -9.28 3.22
N TYR A 102 7.12 -8.71 3.74
CA TYR A 102 6.82 -7.28 3.56
C TYR A 102 7.88 -6.40 4.21
N VAL A 103 8.29 -6.75 5.43
CA VAL A 103 9.36 -6.04 6.16
C VAL A 103 10.69 -6.17 5.42
N LYS A 104 10.99 -7.29 4.78
CA LYS A 104 12.17 -7.40 3.92
C LYS A 104 12.11 -6.42 2.75
N GLY A 105 10.97 -6.30 2.09
CA GLY A 105 10.77 -5.31 1.03
C GLY A 105 11.10 -3.88 1.49
N LEU A 106 10.77 -3.55 2.74
CA LEU A 106 11.10 -2.28 3.39
C LEU A 106 12.61 -2.16 3.64
N VAL A 107 13.21 -3.16 4.29
CA VAL A 107 14.64 -3.16 4.66
C VAL A 107 15.56 -3.16 3.43
N ASP A 108 15.21 -3.89 2.36
CA ASP A 108 15.97 -3.87 1.11
C ASP A 108 16.03 -2.46 0.52
N GLU A 109 14.93 -1.70 0.66
CA GLU A 109 14.84 -0.35 0.15
C GLU A 109 15.59 0.66 1.02
N GLU A 110 15.53 0.49 2.34
CA GLU A 110 16.34 1.23 3.30
C GLU A 110 17.84 1.08 3.02
N GLN A 111 18.29 -0.15 2.78
CA GLN A 111 19.67 -0.45 2.41
C GLN A 111 20.05 0.22 1.08
N ARG A 112 19.17 0.13 0.06
CA ARG A 112 19.38 0.76 -1.24
C ARG A 112 19.52 2.28 -1.16
N GLN A 113 18.75 2.91 -0.27
CA GLN A 113 18.75 4.36 -0.09
C GLN A 113 19.70 4.84 1.01
N ASN A 114 20.38 3.93 1.71
CA ASN A 114 21.20 4.22 2.89
C ASN A 114 20.46 5.10 3.93
N ARG A 115 19.22 4.74 4.24
CA ARG A 115 18.36 5.45 5.21
C ARG A 115 17.44 4.49 5.93
N THR A 116 16.87 4.89 7.07
CA THR A 116 15.89 4.10 7.81
C THR A 116 14.61 4.88 8.03
N PHE A 117 13.46 4.25 7.82
CA PHE A 117 12.16 4.80 8.11
C PHE A 117 11.81 4.63 9.58
N SER A 118 11.73 5.74 10.31
CA SER A 118 11.37 5.78 11.73
C SER A 118 9.90 5.44 11.99
N SER A 119 9.04 5.58 10.98
CA SER A 119 7.61 5.25 11.06
C SER A 119 7.15 4.35 9.89
N VAL A 120 6.19 3.47 10.15
CA VAL A 120 5.60 2.58 9.16
C VAL A 120 4.08 2.69 9.20
N PHE A 121 3.49 3.18 8.10
CA PHE A 121 2.04 3.22 7.89
C PHE A 121 1.52 1.88 7.43
N ILE A 122 0.57 1.31 8.16
CA ILE A 122 0.00 0.01 7.86
C ILE A 122 -1.40 0.19 7.29
N MET A 123 -1.61 -0.40 6.11
CA MET A 123 -2.91 -0.53 5.46
C MET A 123 -3.20 -2.02 5.30
N THR A 124 -4.17 -2.55 6.05
CA THR A 124 -4.53 -3.97 6.02
C THR A 124 -6.01 -4.17 6.27
N ASP A 125 -6.60 -5.14 5.59
CA ASP A 125 -7.97 -5.61 5.82
C ASP A 125 -8.07 -6.71 6.89
N ASP A 126 -6.93 -7.12 7.45
CA ASP A 126 -6.83 -8.17 8.46
C ASP A 126 -6.40 -7.60 9.82
N VAL A 127 -7.30 -7.70 10.80
CA VAL A 127 -7.09 -7.28 12.20
C VAL A 127 -5.91 -8.03 12.83
N SER A 128 -5.78 -9.33 12.55
CA SER A 128 -4.72 -10.15 13.12
C SER A 128 -3.35 -9.69 12.64
N VAL A 129 -3.24 -9.26 11.37
CA VAL A 129 -2.00 -8.69 10.82
C VAL A 129 -1.61 -7.42 11.54
N MET A 130 -2.56 -6.51 11.78
CA MET A 130 -2.25 -5.26 12.48
C MET A 130 -1.78 -5.55 13.90
N ASN A 131 -2.48 -6.43 14.63
CA ASN A 131 -2.09 -6.82 15.99
C ASN A 131 -0.69 -7.45 16.03
N SER A 132 -0.37 -8.34 15.09
CA SER A 132 0.97 -8.92 14.96
C SER A 132 2.02 -7.84 14.68
N ILE A 133 1.77 -6.90 13.77
CA ILE A 133 2.73 -5.83 13.46
C ILE A 133 2.97 -4.91 14.67
N GLN A 134 1.92 -4.57 15.40
CA GLN A 134 2.02 -3.78 16.63
C GLN A 134 2.83 -4.52 17.70
N ASP A 135 2.57 -5.81 17.89
CA ASP A 135 3.36 -6.67 18.80
C ASP A 135 4.83 -6.78 18.38
N TYR A 136 5.11 -6.90 17.07
CA TYR A 136 6.48 -7.00 16.55
C TYR A 136 7.27 -5.70 16.75
N ALA A 137 6.59 -4.56 16.71
CA ALA A 137 7.19 -3.25 16.95
C ALA A 137 7.44 -2.97 18.44
N ASP A 138 6.73 -3.65 19.34
CA ASP A 138 6.83 -3.47 20.79
C ASP A 138 8.19 -4.01 21.32
N PRO A 139 9.02 -3.15 21.95
CA PRO A 139 10.27 -3.57 22.58
C PRO A 139 10.07 -4.56 23.73
N GLN A 140 8.90 -4.53 24.38
CA GLN A 140 8.57 -5.38 25.53
C GLN A 140 7.98 -6.74 25.10
N SER A 141 7.58 -6.89 23.84
CA SER A 141 7.05 -8.16 23.35
C SER A 141 8.12 -9.26 23.43
N LYS A 142 7.69 -10.43 23.93
CA LYS A 142 8.51 -11.63 24.13
C LYS A 142 8.23 -12.73 23.10
N GLY A 143 7.39 -12.47 22.10
CA GLY A 143 7.08 -13.45 21.08
C GLY A 143 8.30 -13.83 20.25
N ILE A 144 8.28 -15.05 19.71
CA ILE A 144 9.41 -15.65 18.97
C ILE A 144 9.06 -15.94 17.50
N ASP A 145 7.81 -15.79 17.11
CA ASP A 145 7.36 -15.90 15.72
C ASP A 145 7.90 -14.73 14.88
N GLU A 146 8.10 -14.98 13.59
CA GLU A 146 8.54 -13.95 12.63
C GLU A 146 9.77 -13.13 13.11
N PRO A 147 10.91 -13.77 13.47
CA PRO A 147 12.04 -13.10 14.09
C PRO A 147 12.64 -11.98 13.23
N TYR A 148 12.55 -12.11 11.90
CA TYR A 148 12.98 -11.07 10.96
C TYR A 148 12.10 -9.82 11.07
N ALA A 149 10.77 -9.98 11.03
CA ALA A 149 9.84 -8.86 11.21
C ALA A 149 10.06 -8.17 12.56
N ARG A 150 10.17 -8.94 13.66
CA ARG A 150 10.42 -8.41 15.00
C ARG A 150 11.70 -7.59 15.07
N LYS A 151 12.81 -8.15 14.59
CA LYS A 151 14.12 -7.46 14.58
C LYS A 151 14.04 -6.11 13.88
N HIS A 152 13.35 -6.05 12.74
CA HIS A 152 13.37 -4.88 11.88
C HIS A 152 12.24 -3.88 12.14
N LEU A 153 11.13 -4.29 12.76
CA LEU A 153 10.03 -3.39 13.15
C LEU A 153 10.20 -2.83 14.57
N ARG A 154 10.96 -3.50 15.44
CA ARG A 154 11.18 -3.05 16.83
C ARG A 154 11.65 -1.60 16.89
N ASN A 155 11.05 -0.82 17.80
CA ASN A 155 11.26 0.62 18.01
C ASN A 155 10.77 1.56 16.88
N ARG A 156 10.18 1.02 15.80
CA ARG A 156 9.50 1.86 14.80
C ARG A 156 8.13 2.25 15.30
N GLN A 157 7.70 3.45 14.93
CA GLN A 157 6.32 3.83 15.18
C GLN A 157 5.42 3.19 14.12
N ILE A 158 4.49 2.35 14.57
CA ILE A 158 3.42 1.83 13.72
C ILE A 158 2.31 2.88 13.71
N ILE A 159 1.99 3.37 12.51
CA ILE A 159 0.89 4.32 12.28
C ILE A 159 -0.13 3.70 11.33
N TYR A 160 -1.38 4.14 11.39
CA TYR A 160 -2.49 3.56 10.63
C TYR A 160 -3.66 4.55 10.56
N ASN A 161 -4.68 4.26 9.76
CA ASN A 161 -5.88 5.11 9.73
C ASN A 161 -6.70 4.92 11.02
N VAL A 162 -6.60 5.86 11.96
CA VAL A 162 -7.32 5.82 13.24
C VAL A 162 -8.83 6.08 13.11
N PHE A 163 -9.28 6.60 11.98
CA PHE A 163 -10.70 6.83 11.70
C PHE A 163 -11.44 5.57 11.23
N ALA A 164 -10.74 4.46 11.10
CA ALA A 164 -11.29 3.19 10.64
C ALA A 164 -10.95 2.07 11.63
N PRO A 165 -11.95 1.37 12.21
CA PRO A 165 -11.72 0.06 12.76
C PRO A 165 -11.11 -0.83 11.66
N GLN A 166 -10.15 -1.68 12.01
CA GLN A 166 -9.47 -2.59 11.07
C GLN A 166 -10.44 -3.53 10.31
N ALA A 167 -11.69 -3.65 10.77
CA ALA A 167 -12.79 -4.35 10.11
C ALA A 167 -13.40 -3.60 8.89
N CYS A 168 -12.90 -2.41 8.52
CA CYS A 168 -13.57 -1.53 7.55
C CYS A 168 -13.08 -1.62 6.10
N PHE A 169 -12.32 -2.65 5.72
CA PHE A 169 -11.98 -2.86 4.31
C PHE A 169 -13.00 -3.72 3.55
N ASP A 170 -14.25 -3.74 4.01
CA ASP A 170 -15.38 -4.13 3.18
C ASP A 170 -15.80 -2.93 2.30
N PRO A 171 -15.52 -2.94 0.99
CA PRO A 171 -15.88 -1.84 0.09
C PRO A 171 -17.40 -1.70 -0.10
N PHE A 172 -18.21 -2.67 0.33
CA PHE A 172 -19.67 -2.61 0.27
C PHE A 172 -20.29 -1.84 1.44
N ILE A 173 -19.49 -1.44 2.44
CA ILE A 173 -19.91 -0.53 3.51
C ILE A 173 -19.33 0.87 3.20
N ARG A 174 -20.19 1.87 2.97
CA ARG A 174 -19.82 3.23 2.54
C ARG A 174 -18.73 3.87 3.41
N ILE A 175 -18.79 3.67 4.74
CA ILE A 175 -17.77 4.18 5.67
C ILE A 175 -16.42 3.51 5.38
N GLY A 176 -16.41 2.21 5.11
CA GLY A 176 -15.20 1.46 4.76
C GLY A 176 -14.52 1.96 3.49
N PHE A 177 -15.32 2.25 2.44
CA PHE A 177 -14.78 2.82 1.21
C PHE A 177 -14.20 4.23 1.40
N GLU A 178 -14.85 5.11 2.16
CA GLU A 178 -14.29 6.44 2.47
C GLU A 178 -12.96 6.33 3.24
N GLN A 179 -12.89 5.44 4.24
CA GLN A 179 -11.67 5.24 5.01
C GLN A 179 -10.53 4.58 4.22
N PHE A 180 -10.89 3.71 3.27
CA PHE A 180 -9.96 3.21 2.27
C PHE A 180 -9.35 4.35 1.45
N LEU A 181 -10.17 5.26 0.91
CA LEU A 181 -9.71 6.40 0.13
C LEU A 181 -8.85 7.36 0.96
N VAL A 182 -9.18 7.60 2.23
CA VAL A 182 -8.35 8.38 3.16
C VAL A 182 -6.97 7.77 3.33
N SER A 183 -6.89 6.45 3.46
CA SER A 183 -5.62 5.72 3.60
C SER A 183 -4.79 5.80 2.32
N VAL A 184 -5.43 5.65 1.16
CA VAL A 184 -4.78 5.81 -0.15
C VAL A 184 -4.22 7.22 -0.29
N GLU A 185 -5.03 8.25 -0.07
CA GLU A 185 -4.56 9.63 -0.20
C GLU A 185 -3.46 9.96 0.83
N PHE A 186 -3.55 9.43 2.06
CA PHE A 186 -2.49 9.59 3.05
C PHE A 186 -1.15 9.02 2.56
N ILE A 187 -1.15 7.79 2.04
CA ILE A 187 0.06 7.16 1.49
C ILE A 187 0.63 8.02 0.36
N VAL A 188 -0.24 8.42 -0.56
CA VAL A 188 0.14 9.20 -1.73
C VAL A 188 0.67 10.60 -1.36
N GLN A 189 0.24 11.17 -0.24
CA GLN A 189 0.65 12.49 0.23
C GLN A 189 1.90 12.49 1.11
N HIS A 190 2.03 11.51 2.01
CA HIS A 190 2.95 11.59 3.15
C HIS A 190 3.96 10.46 3.23
N VAL A 191 3.77 9.38 2.48
CA VAL A 191 4.65 8.22 2.51
C VAL A 191 5.68 8.31 1.39
N GLN A 192 6.92 7.92 1.68
CA GLN A 192 8.03 7.98 0.72
C GLN A 192 8.31 6.65 0.02
N PHE A 193 7.79 5.55 0.51
CA PHE A 193 7.95 4.24 -0.11
C PHE A 193 6.84 3.30 0.36
N THR A 194 6.29 2.48 -0.53
CA THR A 194 5.24 1.51 -0.18
C THR A 194 5.63 0.11 -0.61
N VAL A 195 5.55 -0.85 0.31
CA VAL A 195 5.59 -2.29 0.00
C VAL A 195 4.16 -2.82 -0.04
N GLY A 196 3.77 -3.49 -1.12
CA GLY A 196 2.42 -3.98 -1.32
C GLY A 196 2.36 -5.22 -2.22
N HIS A 197 1.19 -5.44 -2.83
CA HIS A 197 0.95 -6.55 -3.77
C HIS A 197 0.31 -5.99 -5.05
N SER A 198 0.96 -6.13 -6.20
CA SER A 198 0.44 -5.75 -7.52
C SER A 198 -0.72 -6.64 -7.99
N ASP A 199 -0.93 -7.78 -7.34
CA ASP A 199 -1.98 -8.72 -7.70
C ASP A 199 -3.33 -8.31 -7.06
N SER A 200 -3.28 -7.34 -6.15
CA SER A 200 -4.46 -6.66 -5.61
C SER A 200 -4.83 -5.46 -6.48
N ASN A 201 -6.11 -5.30 -6.80
CA ASN A 201 -6.62 -4.09 -7.46
C ASN A 201 -6.26 -2.82 -6.69
N VAL A 202 -6.29 -2.89 -5.35
CA VAL A 202 -5.87 -1.80 -4.47
C VAL A 202 -4.38 -1.49 -4.67
N GLY A 203 -3.53 -2.50 -4.71
CA GLY A 203 -2.09 -2.30 -4.92
C GLY A 203 -1.77 -1.69 -6.28
N ARG A 204 -2.44 -2.15 -7.34
CA ARG A 204 -2.32 -1.53 -8.68
C ARG A 204 -2.82 -0.09 -8.71
N TYR A 205 -3.94 0.17 -8.05
CA TYR A 205 -4.48 1.53 -7.94
C TYR A 205 -3.50 2.45 -7.20
N LEU A 206 -2.92 2.00 -6.08
CA LEU A 206 -1.88 2.70 -5.33
C LEU A 206 -0.63 2.98 -6.18
N GLU A 207 -0.20 2.02 -7.01
CA GLU A 207 0.93 2.20 -7.92
C GLU A 207 0.64 3.29 -8.96
N GLU A 208 -0.51 3.22 -9.61
CA GLU A 208 -0.92 4.13 -10.68
C GLU A 208 -1.14 5.56 -10.19
N ILE A 209 -1.82 5.72 -9.06
CA ILE A 209 -2.11 7.01 -8.48
C ILE A 209 -0.83 7.70 -7.97
N THR A 210 0.10 6.92 -7.40
CA THR A 210 1.39 7.43 -6.95
C THR A 210 2.24 7.85 -8.15
N TYR A 211 2.29 7.01 -9.19
CA TYR A 211 2.98 7.34 -10.44
C TYR A 211 2.41 8.63 -11.07
N ALA A 212 1.09 8.73 -11.21
CA ALA A 212 0.44 9.89 -11.80
C ALA A 212 0.74 11.17 -11.01
N ARG A 213 0.71 11.12 -9.68
CA ARG A 213 1.03 12.27 -8.83
C ARG A 213 2.49 12.72 -8.97
N ASN A 214 3.43 11.79 -9.02
CA ASN A 214 4.86 12.10 -9.18
C ASN A 214 5.13 12.80 -10.53
N GLN A 215 4.37 12.47 -11.59
CA GLN A 215 4.47 13.13 -12.89
C GLN A 215 3.88 14.55 -12.88
N LEU A 216 2.80 14.77 -12.13
CA LEU A 216 2.08 16.06 -12.12
C LEU A 216 2.71 17.11 -11.20
N LYS A 217 3.45 16.70 -10.17
CA LYS A 217 4.10 17.62 -9.23
C LYS A 217 5.61 17.39 -9.24
N ALA A 218 6.33 18.20 -10.03
CA ALA A 218 7.80 18.25 -10.03
C ALA A 218 8.42 18.72 -8.68
N SER A 219 7.60 19.04 -7.66
CA SER A 219 8.01 19.54 -6.34
C SER A 219 7.62 18.64 -5.15
N VAL A 220 7.23 17.37 -5.38
CA VAL A 220 6.92 16.45 -4.27
C VAL A 220 8.22 15.99 -3.60
N GLN A 221 8.36 16.28 -2.31
CA GLN A 221 9.48 15.84 -1.47
C GLN A 221 9.53 14.30 -1.26
N SER A 222 8.49 13.56 -1.66
CA SER A 222 8.44 12.10 -1.62
C SER A 222 8.45 11.49 -3.02
N ASN A 223 9.59 10.88 -3.40
CA ASN A 223 9.65 9.93 -4.51
C ASN A 223 9.00 8.61 -4.08
N SER A 224 7.69 8.64 -3.80
CA SER A 224 6.94 7.47 -3.40
C SER A 224 6.81 6.51 -4.58
N PHE A 225 7.06 5.23 -4.36
CA PHE A 225 6.80 4.19 -5.34
C PHE A 225 6.34 2.92 -4.63
N VAL A 226 5.57 2.11 -5.35
CA VAL A 226 5.01 0.85 -4.83
C VAL A 226 5.84 -0.31 -5.35
N LYS A 227 6.28 -1.20 -4.45
CA LYS A 227 7.02 -2.42 -4.79
C LYS A 227 6.31 -3.63 -4.23
N ASN A 228 6.32 -4.72 -4.98
CA ASN A 228 5.87 -6.01 -4.47
C ASN A 228 6.74 -6.50 -3.33
N ALA A 229 6.10 -7.08 -2.31
CA ALA A 229 6.81 -7.85 -1.31
C ALA A 229 7.54 -9.04 -1.99
N PRO A 230 8.78 -9.35 -1.59
CA PRO A 230 9.50 -10.51 -2.09
C PRO A 230 8.81 -11.83 -1.70
N ASP A 231 9.05 -12.87 -2.49
CA ASP A 231 8.52 -14.22 -2.23
C ASP A 231 9.42 -15.06 -1.30
N HIS A 232 10.58 -14.54 -0.93
CA HIS A 232 11.59 -15.19 -0.09
C HIS A 232 12.24 -14.19 0.86
N LEU A 233 12.72 -14.71 2.00
CA LEU A 233 13.53 -13.96 2.97
C LEU A 233 15.00 -13.94 2.57
#